data_AF-A0A811LLM8-F1
#
_entry.id   AF-A0A811LLM8-F1
#
_cell.length_a   1.000
_cell.length_b   1.000
_cell.length_c   1.000
_cell.angle_alpha   90.00
_cell.angle_beta   90.00
_cell.angle_gamma   90.00
#
_symmetry.space_group_name_H-M   'P 1'
#
loop_
_entity.id
_entity.type
_entity.pdbx_description
1 polymer ?
#
loop_
_entity_poly.entity_id
_entity_poly.type
_entity_poly.pdbx_seq_one_letter_code
_entity_poly.pdbx_strand_id
1 'polypeptide(L)'
;MSNGDGSVYLKGSIDYKIDRFISNGLSPRTSPEFELLPQELSDEPNPKIYCELVVYPNGDAQVNKGSIACFVRFPKLPPDYIVEIDMELIANNYSTDRFMMFESKNQKSWGTDSLARRDEVLAQMTGDELTVKCLVEVFGKTSKDEQPN
;
A
#
# COMPACT_ATOMS: atom_id res chain seq x y z
N MET A 1 -29.81 -20.52 -14.52
CA MET A 1 -29.47 -19.09 -14.38
C MET A 1 -28.19 -19.06 -13.59
N SER A 2 -27.08 -18.69 -14.24
CA SER A 2 -25.77 -18.60 -13.60
C SER A 2 -25.81 -17.40 -12.65
N ASN A 3 -25.85 -17.66 -11.35
CA ASN A 3 -25.52 -16.65 -10.34
C ASN A 3 -24.04 -16.33 -10.53
N GLY A 4 -23.74 -15.28 -11.30
CA GLY A 4 -22.40 -14.72 -11.35
C GLY A 4 -22.11 -14.15 -9.98
N ASP A 5 -21.42 -14.92 -9.14
CA ASP A 5 -20.74 -14.41 -7.95
C ASP A 5 -19.73 -13.38 -8.47
N GLY A 6 -20.05 -12.08 -8.38
CA GLY A 6 -19.21 -10.99 -8.86
C GLY A 6 -17.93 -10.91 -8.04
N SER A 7 -16.91 -11.66 -8.42
CA SER A 7 -15.56 -11.55 -7.89
C SER A 7 -14.92 -10.29 -8.44
N VAL A 8 -14.54 -9.37 -7.55
CA VAL A 8 -13.78 -8.18 -7.87
C VAL A 8 -12.30 -8.48 -7.72
N TYR A 9 -11.55 -8.14 -8.75
CA TYR A 9 -10.10 -8.09 -8.69
C TYR A 9 -9.60 -6.76 -9.27
N LEU A 10 -9.04 -5.92 -8.39
CA LEU A 10 -8.47 -4.63 -8.76
C LEU A 10 -6.98 -4.59 -8.44
N LYS A 11 -6.24 -3.87 -9.27
CA LYS A 11 -4.80 -3.73 -9.21
C LYS A 11 -4.39 -2.28 -9.44
N GLY A 12 -3.44 -1.79 -8.67
CA GLY A 12 -2.84 -0.48 -8.88
C GLY A 12 -1.46 -0.43 -8.28
N SER A 13 -0.62 0.46 -8.82
CA SER A 13 0.76 0.58 -8.40
C SER A 13 1.22 2.03 -8.40
N ILE A 14 2.21 2.32 -7.57
CA ILE A 14 2.87 3.63 -7.52
C ILE A 14 4.37 3.47 -7.30
N ASP A 15 5.14 4.27 -8.02
CA ASP A 15 6.58 4.46 -7.79
C ASP A 15 6.75 5.78 -7.04
N TYR A 16 6.76 5.73 -5.70
CA TYR A 16 6.79 6.94 -4.89
C TYR A 16 8.22 7.40 -4.61
N LYS A 17 8.69 8.38 -5.38
CA LYS A 17 9.97 9.06 -5.14
C LYS A 17 9.83 10.05 -3.98
N ILE A 18 10.69 9.89 -2.98
CA ILE A 18 10.81 10.78 -1.83
C ILE A 18 12.12 11.53 -1.94
N ASP A 19 12.03 12.79 -2.36
CA ASP A 19 13.16 13.70 -2.34
C ASP A 19 13.39 14.26 -0.93
N ARG A 20 14.64 14.63 -0.65
CA ARG A 20 15.07 15.18 0.63
C ARG A 20 14.72 14.28 1.82
N PHE A 21 14.86 12.96 1.68
CA PHE A 21 14.47 11.99 2.70
C PHE A 21 15.11 12.23 4.08
N ILE A 22 16.40 12.53 4.09
CA ILE A 22 17.24 12.91 5.23
C ILE A 22 16.95 14.36 5.62
N SER A 23 17.00 15.29 4.66
CA SER A 23 16.91 16.73 4.96
C SER A 23 15.53 17.18 5.46
N ASN A 24 14.45 16.50 5.06
CA ASN A 24 13.09 16.77 5.56
C ASN A 24 12.80 16.07 6.90
N GLY A 25 13.82 15.53 7.57
CA GLY A 25 13.71 14.94 8.90
C GLY A 25 12.85 13.66 8.94
N LEU A 26 12.28 13.39 10.12
CA LEU A 26 11.63 12.10 10.42
C LEU A 26 10.11 12.10 10.24
N SER A 27 9.54 13.18 9.72
CA SER A 27 8.09 13.27 9.49
C SER A 27 7.62 12.21 8.49
N PRO A 28 6.37 11.75 8.53
CA PRO A 28 5.81 10.86 7.52
C PRO A 28 5.81 11.51 6.11
N ARG A 29 5.75 10.67 5.08
CA ARG A 29 5.63 11.05 3.68
C ARG A 29 4.45 10.30 3.08
N THR A 30 3.58 11.00 2.37
CA THR A 30 2.40 10.41 1.74
C THR A 30 2.48 10.63 0.24
N SER A 31 2.31 9.56 -0.52
CA SER A 31 2.24 9.63 -1.97
C SER A 31 0.98 10.39 -2.41
N PRO A 32 0.90 10.85 -3.67
CA PRO A 32 -0.39 11.10 -4.30
C PRO A 32 -1.29 9.86 -4.21
N GLU A 33 -2.61 10.09 -4.18
CA GLU A 33 -3.61 9.04 -4.29
C GLU A 33 -3.51 8.35 -5.66
N PHE A 34 -3.72 7.03 -5.69
CA PHE A 34 -3.79 6.24 -6.93
C PHE A 34 -4.99 5.29 -6.93
N GLU A 35 -5.53 5.04 -8.12
CA GLU A 35 -6.72 4.20 -8.32
C GLU A 35 -6.32 2.72 -8.53
N LEU A 36 -7.10 1.81 -7.96
CA LEU A 36 -7.04 0.39 -8.30
C LEU A 36 -7.99 0.11 -9.47
N LEU A 37 -7.43 -0.38 -10.57
CA LEU A 37 -8.14 -0.65 -11.81
C LEU A 37 -8.46 -2.14 -11.94
N PRO A 38 -9.61 -2.53 -12.53
CA PRO A 38 -9.91 -3.93 -12.80
C PRO A 38 -8.88 -4.57 -13.73
N GLN A 39 -8.44 -5.80 -13.45
CA GLN A 39 -7.53 -6.52 -14.37
C GLN A 39 -8.29 -7.15 -15.55
N GLU A 40 -9.55 -7.52 -15.35
CA GLU A 40 -10.43 -8.05 -16.39
C GLU A 40 -11.62 -7.11 -16.64
N LEU A 41 -12.03 -7.01 -17.90
CA LEU A 41 -13.23 -6.28 -18.30
C LEU A 41 -14.46 -7.09 -17.85
N SER A 42 -14.88 -6.87 -16.61
CA SER A 42 -16.22 -7.26 -16.18
C SER A 42 -17.24 -6.27 -16.75
N ASP A 43 -18.35 -6.78 -17.28
CA ASP A 43 -19.52 -5.98 -17.68
C ASP A 43 -20.26 -5.40 -16.45
N GLU A 44 -19.91 -5.82 -15.24
CA GLU A 44 -20.45 -5.27 -14.00
C GLU A 44 -19.66 -4.03 -13.54
N PRO A 45 -20.35 -2.99 -13.01
CA PRO A 45 -19.68 -1.81 -12.49
C PRO A 45 -18.79 -2.17 -11.29
N ASN A 46 -17.47 -2.04 -11.47
CA ASN A 46 -16.50 -2.22 -10.40
C ASN A 46 -16.49 -1.00 -9.47
N PRO A 47 -16.32 -1.19 -8.15
CA PRO A 47 -16.15 -0.08 -7.23
C PRO A 47 -14.84 0.67 -7.55
N LYS A 48 -14.91 2.01 -7.56
CA LYS A 48 -13.70 2.82 -7.60
C LYS A 48 -13.03 2.80 -6.24
N ILE A 49 -11.87 2.17 -6.16
CA ILE A 49 -11.08 2.09 -4.93
C ILE A 49 -9.80 2.88 -5.15
N TYR A 50 -9.51 3.76 -4.20
CA TYR A 50 -8.31 4.58 -4.19
C TYR A 50 -7.49 4.28 -2.95
N CYS A 51 -6.18 4.50 -3.03
CA CYS A 51 -5.30 4.38 -1.89
C CYS A 51 -4.08 5.32 -2.00
N GLU A 52 -3.41 5.49 -0.87
CA GLU A 52 -2.17 6.27 -0.74
C GLU A 52 -1.11 5.39 -0.08
N LEU A 53 0.15 5.57 -0.46
CA LEU A 53 1.29 4.99 0.25
C LEU A 53 1.80 5.99 1.29
N VAL A 54 1.88 5.56 2.55
CA VAL A 54 2.44 6.33 3.66
C VAL A 54 3.74 5.69 4.12
N VAL A 55 4.82 6.47 4.11
CA VAL A 55 6.16 6.08 4.53
C VAL A 55 6.52 6.83 5.81
N TYR A 56 6.90 6.11 6.85
CA TYR A 56 7.38 6.62 8.12
C TYR A 56 8.90 6.42 8.18
N PRO A 57 9.72 7.47 8.01
CA PRO A 57 11.16 7.35 7.93
C PRO A 57 11.83 6.74 9.17
N ASN A 58 11.15 6.71 10.31
CA ASN A 58 11.71 6.26 11.59
C ASN A 58 10.69 5.49 12.45
N GLY A 59 9.83 4.71 11.78
CA GLY A 59 8.76 3.94 12.41
C GLY A 59 7.51 4.77 12.71
N ASP A 60 6.37 4.09 12.85
CA ASP A 60 5.08 4.67 13.23
C ASP A 60 4.79 4.59 14.74
N ALA A 61 5.60 3.84 15.49
CA ALA A 61 5.47 3.65 16.93
C ALA A 61 6.84 3.63 17.65
N GLN A 62 6.84 3.75 18.98
CA GLN A 62 8.09 3.74 19.75
C GLN A 62 8.86 2.40 19.61
N VAL A 63 8.14 1.28 19.44
CA VAL A 63 8.69 -0.07 19.33
C VAL A 63 9.47 -0.31 18.03
N ASN A 64 9.12 0.40 16.95
CA ASN A 64 9.76 0.26 15.63
C ASN A 64 10.62 1.48 15.27
N LYS A 65 11.02 2.27 16.27
CA LYS A 65 11.96 3.37 16.11
C LYS A 65 13.27 2.87 15.48
N GLY A 66 13.72 3.55 14.44
CA GLY A 66 14.94 3.17 13.69
C GLY A 66 14.68 2.24 12.51
N SER A 67 13.43 1.86 12.25
CA SER A 67 13.02 1.23 11.00
C SER A 67 12.33 2.23 10.07
N ILE A 68 12.29 1.93 8.78
CA ILE A 68 11.38 2.57 7.83
C ILE A 68 10.12 1.71 7.76
N ALA A 69 8.99 2.28 8.14
CA ALA A 69 7.69 1.62 8.07
C ALA A 69 6.88 2.15 6.88
N CYS A 70 6.11 1.29 6.23
CA CYS A 70 5.36 1.63 5.04
C CYS A 70 3.96 1.00 5.11
N PHE A 71 2.93 1.80 4.84
CA PHE A 71 1.55 1.36 4.87
C PHE A 71 0.76 1.92 3.68
N VAL A 72 -0.09 1.09 3.09
CA VAL A 72 -1.11 1.51 2.13
C VAL A 72 -2.37 1.87 2.90
N ARG A 73 -2.84 3.11 2.74
CA ARG A 73 -4.06 3.61 3.34
C ARG A 73 -5.17 3.65 2.30
N PHE A 74 -6.35 3.19 2.70
CA PHE A 74 -7.56 3.24 1.89
C PHE A 74 -8.56 4.22 2.54
N PRO A 75 -9.05 5.24 1.82
CA PRO A 75 -10.12 6.11 2.32
C PRO A 75 -11.41 5.32 2.61
N LYS A 76 -11.71 4.34 1.74
CA LYS A 76 -12.83 3.40 1.88
C LYS A 76 -12.47 2.09 1.19
N LEU A 77 -12.36 1.02 1.97
CA LEU A 77 -12.32 -0.36 1.48
C LEU A 77 -13.44 -1.17 2.17
N PRO A 78 -14.31 -1.88 1.42
CA PRO A 78 -15.33 -2.71 2.04
C PRO A 78 -14.73 -3.86 2.89
N PRO A 79 -15.47 -4.40 3.88
CA PRO A 79 -14.94 -5.33 4.89
C PRO A 79 -14.50 -6.72 4.41
N ASP A 80 -14.81 -7.08 3.16
CA ASP A 80 -14.69 -8.46 2.66
C ASP A 80 -13.68 -8.61 1.51
N TYR A 81 -12.67 -7.75 1.49
CA TYR A 81 -11.54 -7.86 0.58
C TYR A 81 -10.33 -8.52 1.26
N ILE A 82 -9.64 -9.35 0.49
CA ILE A 82 -8.22 -9.68 0.68
C ILE A 82 -7.41 -8.57 0.03
N VAL A 83 -6.40 -8.07 0.74
CA VAL A 83 -5.47 -7.04 0.29
C VAL A 83 -4.09 -7.65 0.21
N GLU A 84 -3.53 -7.72 -0.99
CA GLU A 84 -2.14 -8.08 -1.24
C GLU A 84 -1.33 -6.83 -1.53
N ILE A 85 -0.16 -6.75 -0.91
CA ILE A 85 0.74 -5.61 -1.03
C ILE A 85 2.15 -6.14 -1.27
N ASP A 86 2.75 -5.71 -2.37
CA ASP A 86 4.17 -5.86 -2.63
C ASP A 86 4.84 -4.47 -2.55
N MET A 87 5.92 -4.37 -1.80
CA MET A 87 6.68 -3.13 -1.62
C MET A 87 8.15 -3.38 -1.88
N GLU A 88 8.78 -2.50 -2.66
CA GLU A 88 10.22 -2.45 -2.86
C GLU A 88 10.75 -1.08 -2.44
N LEU A 89 11.67 -1.02 -1.48
CA LEU A 89 12.39 0.20 -1.14
C LEU A 89 13.74 0.20 -1.86
N ILE A 90 14.03 1.27 -2.58
CA ILE A 90 15.26 1.46 -3.34
C ILE A 90 15.94 2.75 -2.91
N ALA A 91 17.21 2.66 -2.52
CA ALA A 91 18.06 3.79 -2.16
C ALA A 91 19.48 3.56 -2.70
N ASN A 92 19.77 4.12 -3.88
CA ASN A 92 21.02 3.89 -4.63
C ASN A 92 21.28 2.39 -4.84
N ASN A 93 22.29 1.83 -4.17
CA ASN A 93 22.67 0.41 -4.28
C ASN A 93 21.96 -0.49 -3.24
N TYR A 94 21.13 0.08 -2.36
CA TYR A 94 20.30 -0.69 -1.44
C TYR A 94 18.93 -0.95 -2.05
N SER A 95 18.49 -2.21 -2.01
CA SER A 95 17.10 -2.58 -2.26
C SER A 95 16.64 -3.62 -1.23
N THR A 96 15.37 -3.53 -0.83
CA THR A 96 14.69 -4.59 -0.07
C THR A 96 13.23 -4.64 -0.50
N ASP A 97 12.69 -5.84 -0.56
CA ASP A 97 11.29 -6.08 -0.88
C ASP A 97 10.53 -6.77 0.25
N ARG A 98 9.20 -6.65 0.22
CA ARG A 98 8.31 -7.38 1.12
C ARG A 98 6.94 -7.56 0.49
N PHE A 99 6.54 -8.83 0.37
CA PHE A 99 5.17 -9.24 0.06
C PHE A 99 4.36 -9.48 1.35
N MET A 100 3.11 -9.03 1.36
CA MET A 100 2.18 -9.16 2.48
C MET A 100 0.75 -9.39 1.98
N MET A 101 -0.03 -10.13 2.76
CA MET A 101 -1.44 -10.40 2.48
C MET A 101 -2.26 -10.20 3.76
N PHE A 102 -3.41 -9.52 3.64
CA PHE A 102 -4.26 -9.16 4.76
C PHE A 102 -5.74 -9.37 4.45
N GLU A 103 -6.52 -9.71 5.47
CA GLU A 103 -7.98 -9.58 5.42
C GLU A 103 -8.35 -8.15 5.84
N SER A 104 -9.25 -7.50 5.09
CA SER A 104 -9.56 -6.09 5.32
C SER A 104 -10.25 -5.83 6.66
N LYS A 105 -11.33 -6.55 7.02
CA LYS A 105 -11.93 -6.51 8.37
C LYS A 105 -12.17 -5.08 8.92
N ASN A 106 -12.65 -4.16 8.08
CA ASN A 106 -12.88 -2.73 8.41
C ASN A 106 -11.63 -1.92 8.82
N GLN A 107 -10.42 -2.45 8.63
CA GLN A 107 -9.20 -1.65 8.79
C GLN A 107 -9.11 -0.62 7.65
N LYS A 108 -8.30 0.42 7.85
CA LYS A 108 -8.07 1.48 6.85
C LYS A 108 -6.67 1.48 6.27
N SER A 109 -5.80 0.63 6.79
CA SER A 109 -4.38 0.67 6.48
C SER A 109 -3.74 -0.70 6.70
N TRP A 110 -2.88 -1.11 5.77
CA TRP A 110 -2.11 -2.34 5.85
C TRP A 110 -0.70 -2.14 5.31
N GLY A 111 0.25 -2.95 5.77
CA GLY A 111 1.65 -2.82 5.39
C GLY A 111 2.56 -3.37 6.46
N THR A 112 3.74 -2.76 6.61
CA THR A 112 4.77 -3.23 7.53
C THR A 112 5.32 -2.11 8.39
N ASP A 113 5.52 -2.42 9.66
CA ASP A 113 6.20 -1.60 10.65
C ASP A 113 7.74 -1.56 10.48
N SER A 114 8.30 -2.41 9.63
CA SER A 114 9.75 -2.53 9.45
C SER A 114 10.10 -3.10 8.08
N LEU A 115 9.90 -2.29 7.03
CA LEU A 115 10.31 -2.62 5.67
C LEU A 115 11.83 -2.70 5.56
N ALA A 116 12.54 -1.74 6.18
CA ALA A 116 13.99 -1.68 6.19
C ALA A 116 14.51 -1.09 7.50
N ARG A 117 15.76 -1.40 7.83
CA ARG A 117 16.51 -0.72 8.90
C ARG A 117 16.99 0.64 8.38
N ARG A 118 16.68 1.72 9.13
CA ARG A 118 16.96 3.09 8.67
C ARG A 118 18.47 3.34 8.53
N ASP A 119 19.25 2.88 9.50
CA ASP A 119 20.72 3.01 9.53
C ASP A 119 21.38 2.32 8.33
N GLU A 120 20.91 1.12 7.98
CA GLU A 120 21.40 0.38 6.80
C GLU A 120 21.12 1.14 5.50
N VAL A 121 19.91 1.67 5.34
CA VAL A 121 19.53 2.47 4.16
C VAL A 121 20.41 3.72 4.08
N LEU A 122 20.53 4.47 5.18
CA LEU A 122 21.34 5.71 5.21
C LEU A 122 22.82 5.44 4.90
N ALA A 123 23.37 4.30 5.32
CA ALA A 123 24.76 3.94 5.04
C ALA A 123 25.03 3.71 3.54
N GLN A 124 24.00 3.36 2.75
CA GLN A 124 24.12 3.11 1.31
C GLN A 124 23.66 4.30 0.46
N MET A 125 23.12 5.36 1.08
CA MET A 125 22.61 6.51 0.36
C MET A 125 23.73 7.45 -0.12
N THR A 126 23.95 7.50 -1.42
CA THR A 126 24.73 8.55 -2.10
C THR A 126 23.78 9.63 -2.62
N GLY A 127 23.23 10.42 -1.72
CA GLY A 127 22.24 11.47 -2.05
C GLY A 127 21.19 11.61 -0.95
N ASP A 128 20.07 12.22 -1.31
CA ASP A 128 18.98 12.48 -0.38
C ASP A 128 17.63 12.06 -0.96
N GLU A 129 17.63 10.95 -1.69
CA GLU A 129 16.46 10.44 -2.39
C GLU A 129 16.31 8.94 -2.17
N LEU A 130 15.08 8.49 -1.97
CA LEU A 130 14.71 7.09 -2.02
C LEU A 130 13.41 6.91 -2.78
N THR A 131 13.19 5.73 -3.34
CA THR A 131 11.94 5.36 -3.99
C THR A 131 11.32 4.18 -3.25
N VAL A 132 10.02 4.24 -2.98
CA VAL A 132 9.25 3.07 -2.58
C VAL A 132 8.30 2.74 -3.71
N LYS A 133 8.53 1.61 -4.37
CA LYS A 133 7.54 1.04 -5.29
C LYS A 133 6.54 0.26 -4.47
N CYS A 134 5.28 0.38 -4.83
CA CYS A 134 4.20 -0.35 -4.18
C CYS A 134 3.22 -0.84 -5.23
N LEU A 135 2.95 -2.14 -5.19
CA LEU A 135 1.88 -2.78 -5.93
C LEU A 135 0.82 -3.22 -4.92
N VAL A 136 -0.43 -2.93 -5.22
CA VAL A 136 -1.59 -3.26 -4.40
C VAL A 136 -2.59 -4.02 -5.25
N GLU A 137 -3.02 -5.15 -4.73
CA GLU A 137 -4.06 -5.98 -5.33
C GLU A 137 -5.15 -6.24 -4.30
N VAL A 138 -6.40 -6.15 -4.72
CA VAL A 138 -7.55 -6.44 -3.86
C VAL A 138 -8.46 -7.46 -4.53
N PHE A 139 -8.82 -8.49 -3.76
CA PHE A 139 -9.66 -9.60 -4.19
C PHE A 139 -10.86 -9.67 -3.26
N GLY A 140 -12.07 -9.75 -3.78
CA GLY A 140 -13.24 -9.86 -2.93
C GLY A 140 -14.51 -10.15 -3.71
N LYS A 141 -15.63 -10.17 -2.99
CA LYS A 141 -16.97 -10.20 -3.60
C LYS A 141 -17.63 -8.84 -3.37
N THR A 142 -18.31 -8.32 -4.39
CA THR A 142 -19.32 -7.28 -4.13
C THR A 142 -20.50 -7.96 -3.47
N SER A 143 -20.73 -7.70 -2.18
CA SER A 143 -21.96 -8.09 -1.50
C SER A 143 -23.13 -7.32 -2.14
N LYS A 144 -23.81 -7.94 -3.10
CA LYS A 144 -25.14 -7.50 -3.57
C LYS A 144 -26.20 -7.90 -2.56
N ASP A 145 -26.09 -7.54 -1.28
CA ASP A 145 -27.15 -7.83 -0.30
C ASP A 145 -27.02 -6.94 0.93
N GLU A 146 -27.32 -5.64 0.78
CA GLU A 146 -28.00 -4.86 1.82
C GLU A 146 -28.92 -3.86 1.10
N GLN A 147 -30.00 -4.34 0.49
CA GLN A 147 -31.18 -3.49 0.30
C GLN A 147 -31.92 -3.45 1.64
N PRO A 148 -32.06 -2.29 2.30
CA PRO A 148 -32.97 -2.18 3.42
C PRO A 148 -34.40 -2.37 2.91
N ASN A 149 -35.07 -3.41 3.39
CA ASN A 149 -36.53 -3.53 3.32
C ASN A 149 -37.21 -2.35 4.04
#